data_AF-B7FRL2-F1
#
_entry.id   AF-B7FRL2-F1
#
_cell.length_a   1.000
_cell.length_b   1.000
_cell.length_c   1.000
_cell.angle_alpha   90.00
_cell.angle_beta   90.00
_cell.angle_gamma   90.00
#
_symmetry.space_group_name_H-M   'P 1'
#
loop_
_entity.id
_entity.type
_entity.pdbx_description
1 polymer ?
#
loop_
_entity_poly.entity_id
_entity_poly.type
_entity_poly.pdbx_seq_one_letter_code
_entity_poly.pdbx_strand_id
1 'polypeptide(L)'
;MISKSSPKDLIESFPHSKLTPIATATTKPDYLSLHQLQWEINDNAESLSSTLGDGQHGHLFLVVSETEYLAMTDGVPCIPPVQPPLDPDHAANATAPQILEANRQNDKRQKLFDLYHNANKAFRNQLLDAIPIEYIESLGHPTRGFNKVSPLAILSHLWETFGTIQASDLIANDKRMKAAWHPPTPIQQLFQQLKKGNQFIIASGQIMDKRIIARIGYQIIEKTGLFDHASRDWRYKDEADKTLANFKKHFQKANKDRALTATSSSAGYHTANQGTVSKGKSYCWTHGIVNNTKHTSATCEKQAPGHQITATMQNKQGGLTSAYQYTPPATK
;
A
#
# COMPACT_ATOMS: atom_id res chain seq x y z
N MET A 1 40.74 -18.45 4.69
CA MET A 1 40.54 -16.99 4.54
C MET A 1 39.03 -16.75 4.48
N ILE A 2 38.43 -16.35 5.60
CA ILE A 2 36.99 -16.10 5.67
C ILE A 2 36.80 -14.61 5.36
N SER A 3 36.03 -14.31 4.32
CA SER A 3 35.77 -12.95 3.85
C SER A 3 35.36 -12.05 5.02
N LYS A 4 36.18 -11.05 5.36
CA LYS A 4 35.73 -9.93 6.19
C LYS A 4 34.73 -9.18 5.34
N SER A 5 33.44 -9.20 5.69
CA SER A 5 32.41 -8.48 4.95
C SER A 5 32.77 -7.00 4.86
N SER A 6 33.21 -6.57 3.68
CA SER A 6 33.56 -5.17 3.45
C SER A 6 32.29 -4.31 3.49
N PRO A 7 32.40 -2.98 3.67
CA PRO A 7 31.24 -2.11 3.59
C PRO A 7 30.45 -2.28 2.29
N LYS A 8 31.13 -2.59 1.18
CA LYS A 8 30.50 -2.85 -0.12
C LYS A 8 29.67 -4.14 -0.10
N ASP A 9 30.24 -5.23 0.44
CA ASP A 9 29.55 -6.52 0.53
C ASP A 9 28.29 -6.40 1.41
N LEU A 10 28.37 -5.59 2.49
CA LEU A 10 27.22 -5.30 3.34
C LEU A 10 26.13 -4.55 2.56
N ILE A 11 26.48 -3.48 1.84
CA ILE A 11 25.52 -2.71 1.04
C ILE A 11 24.80 -3.59 0.01
N GLU A 12 25.51 -4.48 -0.67
CA GLU A 12 24.93 -5.40 -1.65
C GLU A 12 23.96 -6.41 -1.03
N SER A 13 24.12 -6.71 0.26
CA SER A 13 23.26 -7.64 1.00
C SER A 13 22.00 -7.00 1.62
N PHE A 14 21.95 -5.66 1.70
CA PHE A 14 20.87 -4.96 2.37
C PHE A 14 19.55 -5.01 1.57
N PRO A 15 18.38 -4.99 2.25
CA PRO A 15 17.08 -4.82 1.61
C PRO A 15 17.03 -3.58 0.69
N HIS A 16 17.65 -2.48 1.11
CA HIS A 16 17.82 -1.26 0.34
C HIS A 16 19.29 -1.03 0.02
N SER A 17 19.81 -1.68 -1.02
CA SER A 17 21.21 -1.47 -1.46
C SER A 17 21.49 -0.04 -1.93
N LYS A 18 20.47 0.66 -2.42
CA LYS A 18 20.49 2.10 -2.71
C LYS A 18 19.33 2.78 -2.00
N LEU A 19 19.62 3.85 -1.27
CA LEU A 19 18.59 4.65 -0.61
C LEU A 19 17.96 5.63 -1.61
N THR A 20 16.70 5.97 -1.36
CA THR A 20 15.96 6.97 -2.12
C THR A 20 16.60 8.34 -1.90
N PRO A 21 17.00 9.06 -2.98
CA PRO A 21 17.56 10.41 -2.84
C PRO A 21 16.57 11.37 -2.16
N ILE A 22 17.07 12.15 -1.21
CA ILE A 22 16.20 13.04 -0.40
C ILE A 22 15.99 14.43 -1.00
N ALA A 23 16.75 14.76 -2.03
CA ALA A 23 16.74 16.05 -2.70
C ALA A 23 17.05 15.88 -4.20
N THR A 24 16.70 16.90 -4.98
CA THR A 24 17.06 17.05 -6.39
C THR A 24 17.66 18.43 -6.61
N ALA A 25 18.12 18.72 -7.82
CA ALA A 25 18.63 20.05 -8.19
C ALA A 25 17.61 21.20 -7.95
N THR A 26 16.31 20.88 -7.85
CA THR A 26 15.23 21.88 -7.68
C THR A 26 14.40 21.68 -6.42
N THR A 27 14.64 20.60 -5.67
CA THR A 27 13.84 20.25 -4.49
C THR A 27 14.77 19.95 -3.32
N LYS A 28 14.68 20.74 -2.26
CA LYS A 28 15.41 20.51 -1.01
C LYS A 28 14.80 19.35 -0.20
N PRO A 29 15.53 18.78 0.78
CA PRO A 29 14.96 17.83 1.71
C PRO A 29 13.73 18.37 2.44
N ASP A 30 12.79 17.47 2.72
CA ASP A 30 11.59 17.75 3.51
C ASP A 30 11.29 16.58 4.47
N TYR A 31 10.30 16.75 5.34
CA TYR A 31 9.90 15.72 6.29
C TYR A 31 9.64 14.36 5.64
N LEU A 32 9.00 14.32 4.47
CA LEU A 32 8.62 13.06 3.82
C LEU A 32 9.84 12.35 3.24
N SER A 33 10.75 13.09 2.60
CA SER A 33 11.98 12.50 2.06
C SER A 33 12.90 12.01 3.18
N LEU A 34 12.99 12.73 4.30
CA LEU A 34 13.72 12.28 5.48
C LEU A 34 13.08 11.07 6.16
N HIS A 35 11.75 11.04 6.30
CA HIS A 35 11.06 9.88 6.85
C HIS A 35 11.28 8.64 5.98
N GLN A 36 11.28 8.78 4.65
CA GLN A 36 11.59 7.66 3.75
C GLN A 36 13.03 7.18 3.93
N LEU A 37 14.00 8.11 3.97
CA LEU A 37 15.41 7.79 4.19
C LEU A 37 15.65 7.07 5.53
N GLN A 38 15.06 7.59 6.61
CA GLN A 38 15.16 6.98 7.95
C GLN A 38 14.55 5.58 7.97
N TRP A 39 13.43 5.37 7.28
CA TRP A 39 12.81 4.05 7.21
C TRP A 39 13.71 3.04 6.48
N GLU A 40 14.26 3.39 5.31
CA GLU A 40 15.14 2.50 4.54
C GLU A 40 16.43 2.17 5.29
N ILE A 41 17.05 3.16 5.95
CA ILE A 41 18.28 2.92 6.71
C ILE A 41 18.01 2.10 7.98
N ASN A 42 16.86 2.29 8.64
CA ASN A 42 16.48 1.46 9.79
C ASN A 42 16.24 0.00 9.37
N ASP A 43 15.55 -0.24 8.24
CA ASP A 43 15.32 -1.59 7.71
C ASP A 43 16.65 -2.29 7.37
N ASN A 44 17.57 -1.57 6.73
CA ASN A 44 18.93 -2.06 6.49
C ASN A 44 19.66 -2.40 7.80
N ALA A 45 19.57 -1.52 8.80
CA ALA A 45 20.24 -1.70 10.08
C ALA A 45 19.69 -2.89 10.88
N GLU A 46 18.38 -3.09 10.89
CA GLU A 46 17.74 -4.24 11.53
C GLU A 46 18.02 -5.57 10.80
N SER A 47 18.14 -5.53 9.46
CA SER A 47 18.47 -6.73 8.68
C SER A 47 19.85 -7.32 9.01
N LEU A 48 20.77 -6.49 9.52
CA LEU A 48 22.11 -6.91 9.88
C LEU A 48 22.17 -7.41 11.33
N SER A 49 22.06 -8.72 11.50
CA SER A 49 22.11 -9.39 12.81
C SER A 49 23.32 -8.96 13.65
N SER A 50 23.07 -8.72 14.93
CA SER A 50 24.07 -8.31 15.92
C SER A 50 23.81 -9.01 17.24
N THR A 51 24.89 -9.22 18.01
CA THR A 51 24.81 -9.66 19.41
C THR A 51 24.99 -8.49 20.39
N LEU A 52 25.14 -7.27 19.88
CA LEU A 52 25.26 -6.05 20.67
C LEU A 52 23.88 -5.55 21.11
N GLY A 53 23.86 -4.75 22.19
CA GLY A 53 22.63 -4.29 22.80
C GLY A 53 21.85 -5.45 23.40
N ASP A 54 20.55 -5.53 23.08
CA ASP A 54 19.67 -6.63 23.45
C ASP A 54 19.75 -7.84 22.50
N GLY A 55 20.49 -7.70 21.40
CA GLY A 55 20.65 -8.72 20.36
C GLY A 55 19.44 -8.94 19.45
N GLN A 56 18.41 -8.07 19.49
CA GLN A 56 17.17 -8.25 18.72
C GLN A 56 16.98 -7.21 17.61
N HIS A 57 17.65 -6.06 17.69
CA HIS A 57 17.48 -4.94 16.75
C HIS A 57 18.66 -4.72 15.79
N GLY A 58 19.42 -5.77 15.49
CA GLY A 58 20.54 -5.69 14.55
C GLY A 58 21.52 -4.57 14.89
N HIS A 59 21.83 -3.70 13.93
CA HIS A 59 22.70 -2.52 14.11
C HIS A 59 21.93 -1.20 14.20
N LEU A 60 20.65 -1.22 14.57
CA LEU A 60 19.78 -0.03 14.61
C LEU A 60 20.37 1.11 15.46
N PHE A 61 21.10 0.79 16.54
CA PHE A 61 21.83 1.75 17.38
C PHE A 61 22.82 2.66 16.64
N LEU A 62 23.20 2.36 15.39
CA LEU A 62 24.07 3.21 14.58
C LEU A 62 23.32 4.34 13.85
N VAL A 63 21.99 4.26 13.76
CA VAL A 63 21.16 5.11 12.89
C VAL A 63 19.94 5.74 13.58
N VAL A 64 19.68 5.39 14.85
CA VAL A 64 18.66 6.05 15.68
C VAL A 64 19.31 6.70 16.91
N SER A 65 18.60 7.65 17.54
CA SER A 65 19.10 8.29 18.76
C SER A 65 19.23 7.29 19.91
N GLU A 66 20.14 7.55 20.85
CA GLU A 66 20.29 6.70 22.05
C GLU A 66 18.99 6.62 22.85
N THR A 67 18.28 7.74 23.01
CA THR A 67 16.97 7.79 23.69
C THR A 67 15.94 6.87 23.03
N GLU A 68 15.87 6.90 21.69
CA GLU A 68 14.97 6.03 20.93
C GLU A 68 15.36 4.56 21.05
N TYR A 69 16.66 4.25 20.93
CA TYR A 69 17.17 2.89 21.08
C TYR A 69 16.87 2.32 22.47
N LEU A 70 17.18 3.06 23.53
CA LEU A 70 16.93 2.64 24.92
C LEU A 70 15.44 2.45 25.22
N ALA A 71 14.55 3.22 24.59
CA ALA A 71 13.12 3.03 24.73
C ALA A 71 12.62 1.72 24.09
N MET A 72 13.30 1.23 23.04
CA MET A 72 12.97 -0.04 22.40
C MET A 72 13.56 -1.25 23.14
N THR A 73 14.71 -1.08 23.78
CA THR A 73 15.47 -2.18 24.40
C THR A 73 15.30 -2.28 25.92
N ASP A 74 14.24 -1.68 26.47
CA ASP A 74 14.00 -1.62 27.93
C ASP A 74 15.22 -1.12 28.72
N GLY A 75 15.93 -0.12 28.16
CA GLY A 75 17.10 0.51 28.77
C GLY A 75 18.44 -0.22 28.55
N VAL A 76 18.51 -1.22 27.67
CA VAL A 76 19.77 -1.91 27.35
C VAL A 76 20.55 -1.14 26.27
N PRO A 77 21.69 -0.50 26.58
CA PRO A 77 22.48 0.22 25.60
C PRO A 77 23.29 -0.73 24.71
N CYS A 78 23.59 -0.29 23.48
CA CYS A 78 24.67 -0.90 22.72
C CYS A 78 26.02 -0.35 23.19
N ILE A 79 26.93 -1.23 23.59
CA ILE A 79 28.32 -0.88 23.91
C ILE A 79 29.19 -1.17 22.68
N PRO A 80 29.80 -0.15 22.05
CA PRO A 80 30.68 -0.36 20.90
C PRO A 80 31.83 -1.33 21.22
N PRO A 81 32.14 -2.30 20.34
CA PRO A 81 33.23 -3.23 20.56
C PRO A 81 34.59 -2.51 20.53
N VAL A 82 35.45 -2.83 21.49
CA VAL A 82 36.84 -2.34 21.54
C VAL A 82 37.71 -3.19 20.61
N GLN A 83 38.69 -2.56 19.96
CA GLN A 83 39.63 -3.26 19.08
C GLN A 83 40.38 -4.35 19.86
N PRO A 84 40.23 -5.63 19.50
CA PRO A 84 40.99 -6.69 20.15
C PRO A 84 42.45 -6.63 19.72
N PRO A 85 43.39 -7.12 20.55
CA PRO A 85 44.77 -7.23 20.14
C PRO A 85 44.90 -8.20 18.96
N LEU A 86 45.93 -7.98 18.13
CA LEU A 86 46.22 -8.85 16.99
C LEU A 86 46.39 -10.30 17.45
N ASP A 87 47.26 -10.49 18.44
CA ASP A 87 47.50 -11.75 19.12
C ASP A 87 46.97 -11.65 20.56
N PRO A 88 46.17 -12.63 21.05
CA PRO A 88 45.67 -12.58 22.41
C PRO A 88 46.76 -12.96 23.42
N ASP A 89 46.77 -12.27 24.56
CA ASP A 89 47.61 -12.67 25.68
C ASP A 89 47.14 -14.02 26.25
N HIS A 90 48.10 -14.93 26.44
CA HIS A 90 47.86 -16.23 27.05
C HIS A 90 48.33 -16.22 28.51
N ALA A 91 47.55 -16.82 29.40
CA ALA A 91 47.95 -16.97 30.79
C ALA A 91 49.25 -17.77 30.92
N ALA A 92 50.08 -17.45 31.91
CA ALA A 92 51.29 -18.23 32.20
C ALA A 92 50.92 -19.70 32.45
N ASN A 93 51.65 -20.63 31.82
CA ASN A 93 51.40 -22.08 31.86
C ASN A 93 50.04 -22.51 31.28
N ALA A 94 49.43 -21.72 30.40
CA ALA A 94 48.21 -22.13 29.71
C ALA A 94 48.42 -23.44 28.92
N THR A 95 47.49 -24.37 29.10
CA THR A 95 47.44 -25.61 28.33
C THR A 95 47.05 -25.35 26.88
N ALA A 96 47.38 -26.27 25.98
CA ALA A 96 47.02 -26.14 24.57
C ALA A 96 45.50 -25.91 24.32
N PRO A 97 44.56 -26.58 25.02
CA PRO A 97 43.13 -26.27 24.89
C PRO A 97 42.75 -24.85 25.33
N GLN A 98 43.37 -24.31 26.37
CA GLN A 98 43.11 -22.94 26.83
C GLN A 98 43.60 -21.89 25.84
N ILE A 99 44.78 -22.12 25.25
CA ILE A 99 45.34 -21.28 24.18
C ILE A 99 44.39 -21.26 22.97
N LEU A 100 43.90 -22.45 22.56
CA LEU A 100 42.98 -22.58 21.43
C LEU A 100 41.67 -21.82 21.66
N GLU A 101 41.07 -21.94 22.85
CA GLU A 101 39.84 -21.22 23.18
C GLU A 101 40.06 -19.70 23.26
N ALA A 102 41.18 -19.23 23.82
CA ALA A 102 41.53 -17.81 23.85
C ALA A 102 41.65 -17.22 22.44
N ASN A 103 42.32 -17.94 21.53
CA ASN A 103 42.40 -17.58 20.11
C ASN A 103 41.02 -17.48 19.46
N ARG A 104 40.17 -18.50 19.68
CA ARG A 104 38.80 -18.53 19.13
C ARG A 104 37.95 -17.36 19.65
N GLN A 105 38.07 -17.01 20.92
CA GLN A 105 37.37 -15.85 21.49
C GLN A 105 37.89 -14.53 20.90
N ASN A 106 39.21 -14.41 20.72
CA ASN A 106 39.81 -13.24 20.08
C ASN A 106 39.31 -13.06 18.65
N ASP A 107 39.27 -14.14 17.86
CA ASP A 107 38.73 -14.13 16.49
C ASP A 107 37.28 -13.68 16.43
N LYS A 108 36.44 -14.12 17.38
CA LYS A 108 35.04 -13.65 17.47
C LYS A 108 34.96 -12.16 17.78
N ARG A 109 35.78 -11.66 18.72
CA ARG A 109 35.84 -10.23 19.05
C ARG A 109 36.32 -9.42 17.84
N GLN A 110 37.31 -9.91 17.09
CA GLN A 110 37.82 -9.22 15.90
C GLN A 110 36.74 -9.13 14.81
N LYS A 111 35.99 -10.23 14.58
CA LYS A 111 34.85 -10.24 13.65
C LYS A 111 33.75 -9.27 14.08
N LEU A 112 33.41 -9.24 15.36
CA LEU A 112 32.41 -8.31 15.90
C LEU A 112 32.85 -6.85 15.74
N PHE A 113 34.11 -6.55 16.05
CA PHE A 113 34.71 -5.24 15.86
C PHE A 113 34.67 -4.81 14.39
N ASP A 114 35.12 -5.68 13.48
CA ASP A 114 35.13 -5.41 12.05
C ASP A 114 33.72 -5.19 11.52
N LEU A 115 32.75 -6.01 11.92
CA LEU A 115 31.35 -5.91 11.49
C LEU A 115 30.73 -4.57 11.93
N TYR A 116 30.89 -4.19 13.20
CA TYR A 116 30.39 -2.91 13.71
C TYR A 116 30.93 -1.72 12.90
N HIS A 117 32.24 -1.69 12.66
CA HIS A 117 32.87 -0.59 11.93
C HIS A 117 32.55 -0.61 10.44
N ASN A 118 32.39 -1.78 9.83
CA ASN A 118 32.00 -1.90 8.43
C ASN A 118 30.53 -1.55 8.22
N ALA A 119 29.64 -1.90 9.16
CA ALA A 119 28.24 -1.48 9.16
C ALA A 119 28.13 0.05 9.25
N ASN A 120 28.86 0.68 10.19
CA ASN A 120 28.91 2.13 10.32
C ASN A 120 29.38 2.81 9.01
N LYS A 121 30.44 2.29 8.38
CA LYS A 121 30.91 2.77 7.08
C LYS A 121 29.90 2.53 5.96
N ALA A 122 29.25 1.37 5.94
CA ALA A 122 28.26 1.01 4.92
C ALA A 122 27.08 1.99 4.95
N PHE A 123 26.47 2.18 6.13
CA PHE A 123 25.35 3.12 6.30
C PHE A 123 25.75 4.55 5.93
N ARG A 124 26.94 5.00 6.36
CA ARG A 124 27.44 6.32 5.94
C ARG A 124 27.57 6.42 4.43
N ASN A 125 28.15 5.43 3.76
CA ASN A 125 28.33 5.48 2.31
C ASN A 125 26.98 5.53 1.58
N GLN A 126 25.97 4.78 2.06
CA GLN A 126 24.62 4.85 1.50
C GLN A 126 23.97 6.24 1.69
N LEU A 127 24.15 6.84 2.87
CA LEU A 127 23.69 8.21 3.15
C LEU A 127 24.38 9.23 2.23
N LEU A 128 25.70 9.15 2.09
CA LEU A 128 26.46 10.06 1.21
C LEU A 128 26.11 9.91 -0.28
N ASP A 129 25.63 8.74 -0.72
CA ASP A 129 25.12 8.56 -2.09
C ASP A 129 23.73 9.18 -2.29
N ALA A 130 22.89 9.15 -1.26
CA ALA A 130 21.50 9.62 -1.33
C ALA A 130 21.32 11.12 -1.01
N ILE A 131 22.34 11.74 -0.42
CA ILE A 131 22.27 13.12 0.08
C ILE A 131 23.25 14.00 -0.71
N PRO A 132 22.76 15.04 -1.42
CA PRO A 132 23.66 16.04 -2.00
C PRO A 132 24.48 16.73 -0.91
N ILE A 133 25.79 16.87 -1.16
CA ILE A 133 26.78 17.28 -0.15
C ILE A 133 26.44 18.66 0.46
N GLU A 134 25.84 19.58 -0.31
CA GLU A 134 25.47 20.91 0.16
C GLU A 134 24.53 20.91 1.39
N TYR A 135 23.79 19.83 1.61
CA TYR A 135 22.89 19.69 2.77
C TYR A 135 23.57 19.12 4.02
N ILE A 136 24.82 18.67 3.90
CA ILE A 136 25.58 18.04 5.00
C ILE A 136 27.03 18.55 5.07
N GLU A 137 27.42 19.50 4.23
CA GLU A 137 28.79 19.99 4.08
C GLU A 137 29.40 20.44 5.42
N SER A 138 28.57 21.05 6.27
CA SER A 138 28.94 21.53 7.61
C SER A 138 29.46 20.43 8.54
N LEU A 139 29.08 19.16 8.31
CA LEU A 139 29.54 18.02 9.10
C LEU A 139 30.91 17.51 8.65
N GLY A 140 31.31 17.81 7.42
CA GLY A 140 32.54 17.34 6.82
C GLY A 140 33.78 18.03 7.39
N HIS A 141 34.87 17.28 7.57
CA HIS A 141 36.16 17.88 7.89
C HIS A 141 36.83 18.45 6.63
N PRO A 142 37.41 19.67 6.64
CA PRO A 142 37.93 20.34 5.44
C PRO A 142 38.91 19.51 4.60
N THR A 143 39.74 18.68 5.24
CA THR A 143 40.76 17.85 4.58
C THR A 143 40.51 16.34 4.65
N ARG A 144 39.50 15.89 5.41
CA ARG A 144 39.25 14.46 5.68
C ARG A 144 37.84 14.01 5.27
N GLY A 145 37.01 14.93 4.80
CA GLY A 145 35.62 14.69 4.44
C GLY A 145 34.83 14.08 5.60
N PHE A 146 33.98 13.12 5.28
CA PHE A 146 33.01 12.52 6.20
C PHE A 146 33.55 11.28 6.96
N ASN A 147 34.85 10.96 6.86
CA ASN A 147 35.43 9.72 7.37
C ASN A 147 35.25 9.45 8.87
N LYS A 148 35.00 10.49 9.67
CA LYS A 148 34.74 10.39 11.12
C LYS A 148 33.32 10.82 11.51
N VAL A 149 32.50 11.23 10.54
CA VAL A 149 31.08 11.53 10.77
C VAL A 149 30.34 10.20 10.87
N SER A 150 29.52 10.03 11.92
CA SER A 150 28.69 8.84 12.08
C SER A 150 27.40 8.96 11.24
N PRO A 151 26.77 7.83 10.86
CA PRO A 151 25.46 7.85 10.20
C PRO A 151 24.41 8.62 11.00
N LEU A 152 24.36 8.39 12.32
CA LEU A 152 23.46 9.11 13.23
C LEU A 152 23.69 10.63 13.22
N ALA A 153 24.94 11.11 13.14
CA ALA A 153 25.21 12.55 13.07
C ALA A 153 24.66 13.19 11.79
N ILE A 154 24.75 12.48 10.66
CA ILE A 154 24.15 12.91 9.38
C ILE A 154 22.63 12.99 9.51
N LEU A 155 22.00 11.92 10.02
CA LEU A 155 20.55 11.85 10.18
C LEU A 155 20.04 12.92 11.15
N SER A 156 20.71 13.10 12.29
CA SER A 156 20.34 14.11 13.30
C SER A 156 20.39 15.52 12.72
N HIS A 157 21.47 15.86 12.01
CA HIS A 157 21.60 17.15 11.35
C HIS A 157 20.47 17.42 10.33
N LEU A 158 20.12 16.41 9.54
CA LEU A 158 19.04 16.53 8.55
C LEU A 158 17.68 16.73 9.21
N TRP A 159 17.37 15.96 10.26
CA TRP A 159 16.12 16.10 11.01
C TRP A 159 16.01 17.45 11.71
N GLU A 160 17.08 17.94 12.32
CA GLU A 160 17.13 19.26 12.95
C GLU A 160 16.95 20.39 11.93
N THR A 161 17.54 20.26 10.74
CA THR A 161 17.56 21.35 9.75
C THR A 161 16.34 21.34 8.82
N PHE A 162 15.85 20.17 8.42
CA PHE A 162 14.82 20.02 7.39
C PHE A 162 13.60 19.19 7.83
N GLY A 163 13.65 18.58 9.02
CA GLY A 163 12.58 17.72 9.54
C GLY A 163 11.36 18.45 10.07
N THR A 164 11.40 19.78 10.19
CA THR A 164 10.23 20.54 10.67
C THR A 164 9.16 20.63 9.59
N ILE A 165 7.97 20.08 9.85
CA ILE A 165 6.81 20.17 8.95
C ILE A 165 6.34 21.61 8.85
N GLN A 166 6.36 22.16 7.63
CA GLN A 166 5.95 23.52 7.33
C GLN A 166 4.46 23.59 6.95
N ALA A 167 3.90 24.81 6.99
CA ALA A 167 2.52 25.05 6.55
C ALA A 167 2.28 24.65 5.08
N SER A 168 3.27 24.87 4.21
CA SER A 168 3.23 24.40 2.81
C SER A 168 3.08 22.89 2.70
N ASP A 169 3.70 22.13 3.61
CA ASP A 169 3.70 20.67 3.56
C ASP A 169 2.36 20.11 4.02
N LEU A 170 1.70 20.78 4.97
CA LEU A 170 0.32 20.48 5.38
C LEU A 170 -0.67 20.73 4.24
N ILE A 171 -0.48 21.81 3.46
CA ILE A 171 -1.28 22.07 2.26
C ILE A 171 -1.06 20.98 1.20
N ALA A 172 0.20 20.60 0.96
CA ALA A 172 0.54 19.52 0.05
C ALA A 172 -0.04 18.18 0.54
N ASN A 173 -0.05 17.94 1.84
CA ASN A 173 -0.65 16.76 2.45
C ASN A 173 -2.17 16.73 2.26
N ASP A 174 -2.87 17.83 2.50
CA ASP A 174 -4.31 17.93 2.25
C ASP A 174 -4.65 17.63 0.79
N LYS A 175 -3.87 18.20 -0.15
CA LYS A 175 -4.01 17.92 -1.58
C LYS A 175 -3.82 16.43 -1.90
N ARG A 176 -2.78 15.78 -1.34
CA ARG A 176 -2.54 14.33 -1.50
C ARG A 176 -3.65 13.50 -0.87
N MET A 177 -4.14 13.87 0.31
CA MET A 177 -5.23 13.18 1.00
C MET A 177 -6.52 13.20 0.20
N LYS A 178 -6.82 14.31 -0.46
CA LYS A 178 -8.02 14.53 -1.28
C LYS A 178 -7.86 14.14 -2.75
N ALA A 179 -6.69 13.63 -3.14
CA ALA A 179 -6.43 13.19 -4.50
C ALA A 179 -7.47 12.15 -4.94
N ALA A 180 -7.91 12.26 -6.20
CA ALA A 180 -8.90 11.35 -6.74
C ALA A 180 -8.34 9.92 -6.79
N TRP A 181 -9.20 8.96 -6.48
CA TRP A 181 -8.93 7.53 -6.65
C TRP A 181 -10.04 6.94 -7.50
N HIS A 182 -9.68 6.04 -8.41
CA HIS A 182 -10.62 5.30 -9.23
C HIS A 182 -10.13 3.87 -9.48
N PRO A 183 -11.03 2.90 -9.64
CA PRO A 183 -10.73 1.58 -10.21
C PRO A 183 -10.10 1.67 -11.62
N PRO A 184 -9.35 0.66 -12.08
CA PRO A 184 -9.13 -0.66 -11.48
C PRO A 184 -8.07 -0.67 -10.37
N THR A 185 -7.48 0.49 -10.05
CA THR A 185 -6.52 0.65 -8.97
C THR A 185 -7.07 0.08 -7.65
N PRO A 186 -6.30 -0.71 -6.87
CA PRO A 186 -6.80 -1.31 -5.65
C PRO A 186 -7.31 -0.26 -4.66
N ILE A 187 -8.45 -0.53 -4.01
CA ILE A 187 -9.01 0.37 -2.98
C ILE A 187 -8.09 0.50 -1.76
N GLN A 188 -7.19 -0.46 -1.57
CA GLN A 188 -6.11 -0.41 -0.60
C GLN A 188 -5.23 0.84 -0.78
N GLN A 189 -5.04 1.33 -2.01
CA GLN A 189 -4.29 2.57 -2.25
C GLN A 189 -5.02 3.79 -1.68
N LEU A 190 -6.34 3.90 -1.82
CA LEU A 190 -7.12 4.94 -1.16
C LEU A 190 -6.98 4.86 0.37
N PHE A 191 -7.04 3.67 0.94
CA PHE A 191 -6.89 3.50 2.39
C PHE A 191 -5.48 3.85 2.87
N GLN A 192 -4.45 3.54 2.09
CA GLN A 192 -3.08 3.93 2.35
C GLN A 192 -2.88 5.44 2.21
N GLN A 193 -3.47 6.08 1.19
CA GLN A 193 -3.47 7.53 1.01
C GLN A 193 -4.03 8.25 2.25
N LEU A 194 -5.20 7.81 2.73
CA LEU A 194 -5.82 8.37 3.94
C LEU A 194 -4.97 8.10 5.20
N LYS A 195 -4.36 6.91 5.31
CA LYS A 195 -3.49 6.55 6.44
C LYS A 195 -2.24 7.45 6.46
N LYS A 196 -1.51 7.53 5.35
CA LYS A 196 -0.30 8.35 5.20
C LYS A 196 -0.59 9.83 5.48
N GLY A 197 -1.71 10.31 4.96
CA GLY A 197 -2.19 11.66 5.22
C GLY A 197 -2.39 11.98 6.70
N ASN A 198 -3.06 11.08 7.43
CA ASN A 198 -3.26 11.24 8.87
C ASN A 198 -1.96 11.08 9.68
N GLN A 199 -1.07 10.18 9.27
CA GLN A 199 0.25 10.05 9.91
C GLN A 199 1.05 11.35 9.79
N PHE A 200 0.99 12.03 8.65
CA PHE A 200 1.63 13.33 8.44
C PHE A 200 1.04 14.43 9.36
N ILE A 201 -0.27 14.41 9.61
CA ILE A 201 -0.91 15.34 10.56
C ILE A 201 -0.47 15.05 12.00
N ILE A 202 -0.39 13.78 12.39
CA ILE A 202 0.12 13.40 13.72
C ILE A 202 1.58 13.83 13.89
N ALA A 203 2.40 13.64 12.86
CA ALA A 203 3.80 14.04 12.86
C ALA A 203 3.99 15.56 13.01
N SER A 204 3.03 16.38 12.57
CA SER A 204 3.06 17.83 12.78
C SER A 204 2.59 18.26 14.18
N GLY A 205 2.30 17.31 15.08
CA GLY A 205 1.76 17.56 16.41
C GLY A 205 0.25 17.83 16.42
N GLN A 206 -0.43 17.67 15.27
CA GLN A 206 -1.86 17.89 15.14
C GLN A 206 -2.65 16.58 15.26
N ILE A 207 -3.93 16.67 15.63
CA ILE A 207 -4.83 15.52 15.70
C ILE A 207 -6.00 15.76 14.75
N MET A 208 -6.28 14.77 13.91
CA MET A 208 -7.46 14.76 13.05
C MET A 208 -8.48 13.73 13.54
N ASP A 209 -9.73 14.16 13.69
CA ASP A 209 -10.82 13.23 13.98
C ASP A 209 -10.93 12.19 12.84
N LYS A 210 -10.92 10.91 13.21
CA LYS A 210 -11.08 9.78 12.28
C LYS A 210 -12.37 9.88 11.45
N ARG A 211 -13.40 10.55 11.94
CA ARG A 211 -14.65 10.83 11.19
C ARG A 211 -14.41 11.78 10.01
N ILE A 212 -13.51 12.76 10.14
CA ILE A 212 -13.12 13.66 9.04
C ILE A 212 -12.41 12.85 7.96
N ILE A 213 -11.50 11.95 8.36
CA ILE A 213 -10.79 11.05 7.42
C ILE A 213 -11.77 10.17 6.65
N ALA A 214 -12.76 9.59 7.34
CA ALA A 214 -13.80 8.78 6.70
C ALA A 214 -14.63 9.60 5.69
N ARG A 215 -14.95 10.86 6.03
CA ARG A 215 -15.66 11.79 5.15
C ARG A 215 -14.86 12.12 3.88
N ILE A 216 -13.56 12.39 4.00
CA ILE A 216 -12.66 12.61 2.85
C ILE A 216 -12.68 11.38 1.94
N GLY A 217 -12.50 10.18 2.52
CA GLY A 217 -12.57 8.93 1.77
C GLY A 217 -13.90 8.72 1.05
N TYR A 218 -15.02 9.02 1.73
CA TYR A 218 -16.35 8.95 1.13
C TYR A 218 -16.51 9.92 -0.04
N GLN A 219 -16.07 11.17 0.09
CA GLN A 219 -16.13 12.15 -1.01
C GLN A 219 -15.34 11.71 -2.24
N ILE A 220 -14.19 11.07 -2.04
CA ILE A 220 -13.39 10.52 -3.13
C ILE A 220 -14.16 9.39 -3.84
N ILE A 221 -14.75 8.46 -3.07
CA ILE A 221 -15.55 7.35 -3.62
C ILE A 221 -16.81 7.85 -4.34
N GLU A 222 -17.54 8.79 -3.74
CA GLU A 222 -18.75 9.35 -4.32
C GLU A 222 -18.48 10.00 -5.68
N LYS A 223 -17.38 10.75 -5.81
CA LYS A 223 -16.96 11.37 -7.07
C LYS A 223 -16.65 10.37 -8.19
N THR A 224 -16.43 9.09 -7.87
CA THR A 224 -16.24 8.07 -8.91
C THR A 224 -17.54 7.71 -9.63
N GLY A 225 -18.71 7.88 -8.99
CA GLY A 225 -20.00 7.42 -9.53
C GLY A 225 -20.15 5.90 -9.68
N LEU A 226 -19.22 5.10 -9.15
CA LEU A 226 -19.19 3.64 -9.35
C LEU A 226 -19.81 2.83 -8.20
N PHE A 227 -20.30 3.50 -7.16
CA PHE A 227 -20.67 2.88 -5.90
C PHE A 227 -22.05 3.34 -5.39
N ASP A 228 -22.97 3.69 -6.27
CA ASP A 228 -24.23 4.37 -5.91
C ASP A 228 -25.01 3.69 -4.78
N HIS A 229 -25.23 2.37 -4.86
CA HIS A 229 -25.90 1.61 -3.81
C HIS A 229 -25.14 1.64 -2.49
N ALA A 230 -23.82 1.40 -2.53
CA ALA A 230 -23.00 1.43 -1.32
C ALA A 230 -22.92 2.85 -0.72
N SER A 231 -22.87 3.88 -1.54
CA SER A 231 -22.88 5.28 -1.11
C SER A 231 -24.20 5.65 -0.47
N ARG A 232 -25.33 5.20 -1.04
CA ARG A 232 -26.66 5.35 -0.44
C ARG A 232 -26.72 4.68 0.93
N ASP A 233 -26.30 3.41 1.02
CA ASP A 233 -26.31 2.65 2.27
C ASP A 233 -25.39 3.27 3.34
N TRP A 234 -24.28 3.88 2.92
CA TRP A 234 -23.39 4.62 3.82
C TRP A 234 -24.06 5.88 4.38
N ARG A 235 -24.79 6.65 3.56
CA ARG A 235 -25.49 7.86 4.00
C ARG A 235 -26.57 7.56 5.05
N TYR A 236 -27.24 6.42 4.95
CA TYR A 236 -28.28 5.99 5.89
C TYR A 236 -27.77 5.43 7.22
N LYS A 237 -26.45 5.25 7.39
CA LYS A 237 -25.90 4.85 8.69
C LYS A 237 -26.05 5.96 9.72
N ASP A 238 -26.19 5.56 10.98
CA ASP A 238 -26.11 6.48 12.10
C ASP A 238 -24.73 7.15 12.17
N GLU A 239 -24.67 8.38 12.68
CA GLU A 239 -23.42 9.13 12.78
C GLU A 239 -22.38 8.42 13.68
N ALA A 240 -22.84 7.68 14.69
CA ALA A 240 -21.98 6.84 15.53
C ALA A 240 -21.26 5.74 14.72
N ASP A 241 -21.91 5.23 13.66
CA ASP A 241 -21.40 4.16 12.81
C ASP A 241 -20.53 4.66 11.64
N LYS A 242 -20.49 5.97 11.37
CA LYS A 242 -19.66 6.58 10.31
C LYS A 242 -18.19 6.73 10.74
N THR A 243 -17.64 5.69 11.35
CA THR A 243 -16.24 5.61 11.77
C THR A 243 -15.32 5.26 10.60
N LEU A 244 -14.03 5.59 10.71
CA LEU A 244 -13.03 5.20 9.70
C LEU A 244 -12.91 3.68 9.53
N ALA A 245 -13.08 2.91 10.61
CA ALA A 245 -13.05 1.45 10.57
C ALA A 245 -14.23 0.90 9.77
N ASN A 246 -15.45 1.39 10.04
CA ASN A 246 -16.64 0.99 9.32
C ASN A 246 -16.61 1.46 7.86
N PHE A 247 -16.08 2.66 7.58
CA PHE A 247 -15.85 3.15 6.22
C PHE A 247 -15.00 2.16 5.40
N LYS A 248 -13.83 1.78 5.92
CA LYS A 248 -12.92 0.85 5.24
C LYS A 248 -13.61 -0.48 4.96
N LYS A 249 -14.27 -1.06 5.97
CA LYS A 249 -14.99 -2.34 5.85
C LYS A 249 -16.11 -2.28 4.81
N HIS A 250 -16.93 -1.22 4.87
CA HIS A 250 -18.08 -1.02 3.99
C HIS A 250 -17.67 -0.91 2.52
N PHE A 251 -16.73 -0.03 2.21
CA PHE A 251 -16.33 0.21 0.82
C PHE A 251 -15.38 -0.84 0.27
N GLN A 252 -14.65 -1.57 1.12
CA GLN A 252 -13.93 -2.78 0.68
C GLN A 252 -14.90 -3.87 0.21
N LYS A 253 -16.00 -4.08 0.94
CA LYS A 253 -17.07 -5.01 0.52
C LYS A 253 -17.68 -4.56 -0.82
N ALA A 254 -18.00 -3.27 -0.95
CA ALA A 254 -18.55 -2.72 -2.18
C ALA A 254 -17.58 -2.82 -3.38
N ASN A 255 -16.27 -2.61 -3.16
CA ASN A 255 -15.26 -2.75 -4.20
C ASN A 255 -15.13 -4.19 -4.69
N LYS A 256 -15.27 -5.17 -3.78
CA LYS A 256 -15.32 -6.60 -4.14
C LYS A 256 -16.55 -6.91 -4.99
N ASP A 257 -17.72 -6.40 -4.60
CA ASP A 257 -18.96 -6.58 -5.36
C ASP A 257 -18.87 -5.97 -6.77
N ARG A 258 -18.39 -4.73 -6.88
CA ARG A 258 -18.13 -4.08 -8.18
C ARG A 258 -17.17 -4.90 -9.06
N ALA A 259 -16.10 -5.45 -8.49
CA ALA A 259 -15.16 -6.26 -9.24
C ALA A 259 -15.83 -7.53 -9.81
N LEU A 260 -16.68 -8.20 -9.02
CA LEU A 260 -17.44 -9.38 -9.45
C LEU A 260 -18.45 -9.03 -10.54
N THR A 261 -19.20 -7.94 -10.39
CA THR A 261 -20.22 -7.53 -11.36
C THR A 261 -19.62 -6.97 -12.66
N ALA A 262 -18.48 -6.29 -12.58
CA ALA A 262 -17.70 -5.91 -13.76
C ALA A 262 -17.25 -7.14 -14.56
N THR A 263 -16.78 -8.20 -13.89
CA THR A 263 -16.37 -9.45 -14.54
C THR A 263 -17.54 -10.29 -15.05
N SER A 264 -18.70 -10.28 -14.38
CA SER A 264 -19.89 -10.97 -14.88
C SER A 264 -20.49 -10.27 -16.11
N SER A 265 -20.28 -8.95 -16.22
CA SER A 265 -20.67 -8.19 -17.42
C SER A 265 -19.80 -8.55 -18.62
N SER A 266 -18.53 -8.90 -18.41
CA SER A 266 -17.61 -9.39 -19.45
C SER A 266 -17.67 -10.90 -19.70
N ALA A 267 -18.15 -11.71 -18.75
CA ALA A 267 -18.15 -13.18 -18.82
C ALA A 267 -19.48 -13.80 -19.26
N GLY A 268 -20.45 -13.00 -19.72
CA GLY A 268 -21.60 -13.51 -20.45
C GLY A 268 -22.94 -13.05 -19.91
N TYR A 269 -23.35 -11.83 -20.29
CA TYR A 269 -24.76 -11.50 -20.51
C TYR A 269 -24.90 -10.54 -21.69
N HIS A 270 -24.38 -10.97 -22.84
CA HIS A 270 -24.92 -10.58 -24.14
C HIS A 270 -25.82 -11.71 -24.66
N THR A 271 -26.87 -12.05 -23.92
CA THR A 271 -28.00 -12.76 -24.52
C THR A 271 -29.30 -12.33 -23.85
N ALA A 272 -29.99 -11.46 -24.57
CA ALA A 272 -31.45 -11.34 -24.67
C ALA A 272 -32.29 -10.89 -23.45
N ASN A 273 -32.97 -9.77 -23.73
CA ASN A 273 -34.35 -9.43 -23.36
C ASN A 273 -34.62 -8.71 -22.03
N GLN A 274 -34.63 -7.38 -22.17
CA GLN A 274 -35.74 -6.55 -21.75
C GLN A 274 -37.10 -7.26 -21.91
N GLY A 275 -37.99 -7.02 -20.94
CA GLY A 275 -39.42 -7.22 -21.15
C GLY A 275 -40.07 -7.98 -20.00
N THR A 276 -40.81 -7.25 -19.19
CA THR A 276 -41.82 -7.76 -18.27
C THR A 276 -42.74 -8.77 -18.96
N VAL A 277 -42.50 -10.08 -18.77
CA VAL A 277 -43.43 -11.12 -19.21
C VAL A 277 -44.45 -11.36 -18.12
N SER A 278 -45.70 -10.93 -18.38
CA SER A 278 -46.85 -11.49 -17.68
C SER A 278 -46.88 -13.00 -17.96
N LYS A 279 -46.67 -13.80 -16.93
CA LYS A 279 -46.56 -15.27 -17.02
C LYS A 279 -47.65 -15.87 -17.93
N GLY A 280 -47.24 -16.58 -18.97
CA GLY A 280 -48.07 -17.57 -19.67
C GLY A 280 -48.82 -17.13 -20.93
N LYS A 281 -48.56 -15.93 -21.49
CA LYS A 281 -49.18 -15.50 -22.76
C LYS A 281 -48.15 -14.94 -23.75
N SER A 282 -48.33 -15.22 -25.03
CA SER A 282 -47.58 -14.62 -26.15
C SER A 282 -48.54 -13.97 -27.14
N TYR A 283 -48.01 -13.32 -28.17
CA TYR A 283 -48.79 -12.59 -29.16
C TYR A 283 -48.37 -12.94 -30.58
N CYS A 284 -49.35 -13.07 -31.46
CA CYS A 284 -49.22 -13.28 -32.91
C CYS A 284 -50.11 -12.27 -33.63
N TRP A 285 -49.65 -11.67 -34.72
CA TRP A 285 -50.40 -10.65 -35.46
C TRP A 285 -51.74 -11.18 -36.01
N THR A 286 -51.74 -12.42 -36.50
CA THR A 286 -52.97 -13.07 -37.02
C THR A 286 -53.86 -13.59 -35.91
N HIS A 287 -53.30 -14.19 -34.86
CA HIS A 287 -54.07 -14.92 -33.85
C HIS A 287 -54.27 -14.14 -32.55
N GLY A 288 -53.69 -12.95 -32.42
CA GLY A 288 -53.74 -12.13 -31.23
C GLY A 288 -53.03 -12.74 -30.03
N ILE A 289 -53.61 -12.57 -28.85
CA ILE A 289 -53.02 -13.05 -27.59
C ILE A 289 -53.31 -14.55 -27.44
N VAL A 290 -52.27 -15.36 -27.30
CA VAL A 290 -52.38 -16.82 -27.17
C VAL A 290 -51.73 -17.28 -25.87
N ASN A 291 -52.21 -18.39 -25.31
CA ASN A 291 -51.66 -18.97 -24.08
C ASN A 291 -50.43 -19.86 -24.32
N ASN A 292 -50.17 -20.25 -25.58
CA ASN A 292 -48.96 -21.00 -25.93
C ASN A 292 -47.80 -20.03 -26.10
N THR A 293 -46.92 -19.94 -25.10
CA THR A 293 -45.77 -19.02 -25.08
C THR A 293 -44.78 -19.21 -26.23
N LYS A 294 -44.80 -20.36 -26.93
CA LYS A 294 -43.98 -20.61 -28.12
C LYS A 294 -44.60 -20.09 -29.43
N HIS A 295 -45.89 -19.74 -29.42
CA HIS A 295 -46.58 -19.22 -30.60
C HIS A 295 -46.48 -17.70 -30.64
N THR A 296 -45.62 -17.20 -31.52
CA THR A 296 -45.39 -15.76 -31.77
C THR A 296 -45.73 -15.43 -33.21
N SER A 297 -45.74 -14.14 -33.59
CA SER A 297 -45.82 -13.76 -35.01
C SER A 297 -44.71 -14.41 -35.84
N ALA A 298 -43.48 -14.43 -35.33
CA ALA A 298 -42.33 -14.98 -36.05
C ALA A 298 -42.43 -16.50 -36.27
N THR A 299 -43.13 -17.21 -35.39
CA THR A 299 -43.26 -18.69 -35.42
C THR A 299 -44.64 -19.15 -35.88
N CYS A 300 -45.47 -18.25 -36.43
CA CYS A 300 -46.82 -18.57 -36.86
C CYS A 300 -46.81 -19.28 -38.22
N GLU A 301 -47.26 -20.53 -38.25
CA GLU A 301 -47.36 -21.33 -39.48
C GLU A 301 -48.62 -21.00 -40.30
N LYS A 302 -49.71 -20.55 -39.66
CA LYS A 302 -51.00 -20.23 -40.30
C LYS A 302 -51.23 -18.72 -40.38
N GLN A 303 -50.55 -18.07 -41.31
CA GLN A 303 -50.56 -16.61 -41.44
C GLN A 303 -51.76 -16.14 -42.27
N ALA A 304 -52.47 -15.10 -41.80
CA ALA A 304 -53.45 -14.40 -42.63
C ALA A 304 -52.72 -13.49 -43.65
N PRO A 305 -53.37 -13.14 -44.78
CA PRO A 305 -52.80 -12.19 -45.75
C PRO A 305 -52.34 -10.89 -45.05
N GLY A 306 -51.09 -10.48 -45.27
CA GLY A 306 -50.50 -9.28 -44.65
C GLY A 306 -49.89 -9.48 -43.26
N HIS A 307 -49.69 -10.72 -42.81
CA HIS A 307 -49.11 -11.04 -41.50
C HIS A 307 -47.76 -10.36 -41.23
N GLN A 308 -47.68 -9.64 -40.10
CA GLN A 308 -46.44 -9.00 -39.66
C GLN A 308 -45.64 -9.93 -38.74
N ILE A 309 -44.56 -10.52 -39.26
CA ILE A 309 -43.71 -11.48 -38.54
C ILE A 309 -42.98 -10.86 -37.34
N THR A 310 -42.80 -9.53 -37.34
CA THR A 310 -42.12 -8.79 -36.26
C THR A 310 -43.09 -8.23 -35.21
N ALA A 311 -44.39 -8.50 -35.32
CA ALA A 311 -45.36 -7.99 -34.34
C ALA A 311 -45.18 -8.66 -32.98
N THR A 312 -45.29 -7.87 -31.92
CA THR A 312 -45.12 -8.30 -30.53
C THR A 312 -46.33 -7.91 -29.69
N MET A 313 -46.41 -8.41 -28.46
CA MET A 313 -47.52 -8.05 -27.56
C MET A 313 -47.54 -6.53 -27.26
N GLN A 314 -46.37 -5.90 -27.26
CA GLN A 314 -46.16 -4.48 -27.02
C GLN A 314 -46.34 -3.63 -28.29
N ASN A 315 -46.03 -4.19 -29.47
CA ASN A 315 -46.24 -3.53 -30.76
C ASN A 315 -47.00 -4.46 -31.71
N LYS A 316 -48.32 -4.32 -31.68
CA LYS A 316 -49.26 -5.20 -32.38
C LYS A 316 -49.33 -4.96 -33.88
N GLN A 317 -48.78 -3.86 -34.38
CA GLN A 317 -48.72 -3.48 -35.82
C GLN A 317 -50.06 -3.61 -36.55
N GLY A 318 -51.17 -3.23 -35.91
CA GLY A 318 -52.52 -3.35 -36.47
C GLY A 318 -53.12 -4.76 -36.47
N GLY A 319 -52.46 -5.73 -35.83
CA GLY A 319 -52.92 -7.11 -35.71
C GLY A 319 -54.00 -7.31 -34.65
N LEU A 320 -54.50 -8.55 -34.56
CA LEU A 320 -55.66 -8.91 -33.73
C LEU A 320 -55.38 -8.66 -32.24
N THR A 321 -56.19 -7.85 -31.56
CA THR A 321 -55.91 -7.46 -30.16
C THR A 321 -56.54 -8.38 -29.11
N SER A 322 -57.50 -9.21 -29.50
CA SER A 322 -58.25 -10.13 -28.62
C SER A 322 -57.49 -11.43 -28.34
N ALA A 323 -57.90 -12.13 -27.28
CA ALA A 323 -57.40 -13.49 -27.01
C ALA A 323 -58.01 -14.47 -28.01
N TYR A 324 -57.19 -15.34 -28.61
CA TYR A 324 -57.68 -16.37 -29.51
C TYR A 324 -58.63 -17.32 -28.75
N GLN A 325 -59.91 -17.33 -29.10
CA GLN A 325 -60.82 -18.40 -28.71
C GLN A 325 -60.98 -19.34 -29.89
N TYR A 326 -60.58 -20.60 -29.70
CA TYR A 326 -60.82 -21.64 -30.69
C TYR A 326 -62.32 -21.91 -30.76
N THR A 327 -62.97 -21.50 -31.85
CA THR A 327 -64.28 -22.02 -32.25
C THR A 327 -64.04 -23.18 -33.24
N PRO A 328 -64.32 -24.44 -32.88
CA PRO A 328 -64.24 -25.54 -33.82
C PRO A 328 -65.19 -25.29 -35.01
N PRO A 329 -64.81 -25.70 -36.23
CA PRO A 329 -65.69 -25.56 -37.39
C PRO A 329 -66.96 -26.40 -37.18
N ALA A 330 -68.11 -25.83 -37.54
CA ALA A 330 -69.36 -26.57 -37.60
C ALA A 330 -69.19 -27.72 -38.61
N THR A 331 -69.37 -28.95 -38.15
CA THR A 331 -69.38 -30.14 -39.00
C THR A 331 -70.53 -30.03 -40.00
N LYS A 332 -70.21 -29.87 -41.29
CA LYS A 332 -71.04 -30.31 -42.41
C LYS A 332 -70.16 -30.89 -43.50
#